data_AF-A0A6J4S0X0-F1
#
_entry.id   AF-A0A6J4S0X0-F1
#
_cell.length_a   1.000
_cell.length_b   1.000
_cell.length_c   1.000
_cell.angle_alpha   90.00
_cell.angle_beta   90.00
_cell.angle_gamma   90.00
#
_symmetry.space_group_name_H-M   'P 1'
#
loop_
_entity.id
_entity.type
_entity.pdbx_description
1 polymer ?
#
loop_
_entity_poly.entity_id
_entity_poly.type
_entity_poly.pdbx_seq_one_letter_code
_entity_poly.pdbx_strand_id
1 'polypeptide(L)'
;MRVQSVAFSLTITLCLALAAAGLAFVAGRTAANPEGRYEQGVEEGERLGRTQTRADYAQGSDGYRAIFDRGRVEGARSGRDAERRVGTPRLVAAGRNKAFAGFEGGWSIGRWYLVNIRPGDGGAKYAIGARMLVRSGNDYRVCRRVSICRKRVRTTLDPPRRVAGSDPG
;
A
#
# COMPACT_ATOMS: atom_id res chain seq x y z
N MET A 1 -30.40 90.64 -5.32
CA MET A 1 -29.62 89.97 -4.26
C MET A 1 -30.35 88.86 -3.49
N ARG A 2 -31.69 88.72 -3.52
CA ARG A 2 -32.40 87.63 -2.79
C ARG A 2 -32.28 86.23 -3.44
N VAL A 3 -32.02 86.14 -4.75
CA VAL A 3 -31.97 84.86 -5.48
C VAL A 3 -30.70 84.04 -5.16
N GLN A 4 -29.57 84.70 -4.88
CA GLN A 4 -28.32 84.01 -4.51
C GLN A 4 -28.40 83.33 -3.13
N SER A 5 -29.07 83.96 -2.15
CA SER A 5 -29.19 83.39 -0.80
C SER A 5 -30.04 82.12 -0.76
N VAL A 6 -31.08 82.03 -1.60
CA VAL A 6 -31.94 80.84 -1.69
C VAL A 6 -31.21 79.68 -2.35
N ALA A 7 -30.42 79.94 -3.40
CA ALA A 7 -29.63 78.92 -4.07
C ALA A 7 -28.58 78.30 -3.12
N PHE A 8 -27.89 79.11 -2.31
CA PHE A 8 -26.91 78.60 -1.34
C PHE A 8 -27.53 77.73 -0.25
N SER A 9 -28.70 78.10 0.27
CA SER A 9 -29.39 77.32 1.31
C SER A 9 -29.85 75.95 0.79
N LEU A 10 -30.38 75.89 -0.44
CA LEU A 10 -30.77 74.63 -1.08
C LEU A 10 -29.58 73.69 -1.29
N THR A 11 -28.44 74.21 -1.76
CA THR A 11 -27.22 73.40 -1.96
C THR A 11 -26.72 72.80 -0.64
N ILE A 12 -26.69 73.57 0.44
CA ILE A 12 -26.26 73.08 1.76
C ILE A 12 -27.21 71.98 2.27
N THR A 13 -28.52 72.17 2.10
CA THR A 13 -29.53 71.21 2.56
C THR A 13 -29.43 69.90 1.77
N LEU A 14 -29.22 69.99 0.45
CA LEU A 14 -29.01 68.83 -0.42
C LEU A 14 -27.71 68.09 -0.04
N CYS A 15 -26.62 68.80 0.21
CA CYS A 15 -25.36 68.20 0.66
C CYS A 15 -25.52 67.47 2.00
N LEU A 16 -26.23 68.06 2.97
CA LEU A 16 -26.50 67.41 4.25
C LEU A 16 -27.39 66.16 4.10
N ALA A 17 -28.42 66.22 3.26
CA ALA A 17 -29.28 65.08 2.99
C ALA A 17 -28.51 63.93 2.32
N LEU A 18 -27.64 64.23 1.35
CA LEU A 18 -26.78 63.25 0.69
C LEU A 18 -25.76 62.65 1.66
N ALA A 19 -25.16 63.46 2.55
CA ALA A 19 -24.23 62.97 3.56
C ALA A 19 -24.91 62.03 4.57
N ALA A 20 -26.13 62.38 5.02
CA ALA A 20 -26.91 61.53 5.92
C ALA A 20 -27.30 60.20 5.27
N ALA A 21 -27.74 60.23 4.00
CA ALA A 21 -28.05 59.02 3.24
C ALA A 21 -26.81 58.14 3.01
N GLY A 22 -25.66 58.74 2.71
CA GLY A 22 -24.39 58.03 2.59
C GLY A 22 -23.96 57.34 3.88
N LEU A 23 -24.06 58.03 5.02
CA LEU A 23 -23.73 57.47 6.34
C LEU A 23 -24.67 56.32 6.72
N ALA A 24 -25.97 56.45 6.47
CA ALA A 24 -26.95 55.38 6.75
C ALA A 24 -26.69 54.14 5.88
N PHE A 25 -26.32 54.32 4.62
CA PHE A 25 -26.01 53.22 3.71
C PHE A 25 -24.73 52.46 4.12
N VAL A 26 -23.67 53.19 4.49
CA VAL A 26 -22.42 52.59 4.97
C VAL A 26 -22.65 51.86 6.30
N ALA A 27 -23.36 52.47 7.24
CA ALA A 27 -23.69 51.84 8.52
C ALA A 27 -24.57 50.58 8.35
N GLY A 28 -25.53 50.60 7.41
CA GLY A 28 -26.34 49.42 7.08
C GLY A 28 -25.53 48.27 6.49
N ARG A 29 -24.55 48.57 5.62
CA ARG A 29 -23.69 47.53 5.04
C ARG A 29 -22.70 46.93 6.02
N THR A 30 -22.11 47.73 6.91
CA THR A 30 -21.20 47.22 7.94
C THR A 30 -21.93 46.40 9.01
N ALA A 31 -23.19 46.74 9.31
CA ALA A 31 -24.03 45.96 10.22
C ALA A 31 -24.52 44.63 9.61
N ALA A 32 -24.66 44.55 8.29
CA ALA A 32 -25.15 43.35 7.60
C ALA A 32 -24.10 42.24 7.44
N ASN A 33 -22.81 42.58 7.54
CA ASN A 33 -21.73 41.61 7.37
C ASN A 33 -20.59 41.87 8.39
N PRO A 34 -20.86 41.69 9.70
CA PRO A 34 -19.80 41.74 10.70
C PRO A 34 -18.76 40.67 10.38
N GLU A 35 -17.51 41.11 10.15
CA GLU A 35 -16.36 40.23 9.89
C GLU A 35 -16.33 39.08 10.91
N GLY A 36 -16.22 37.84 10.43
CA GLY A 36 -16.12 36.65 11.28
C GLY A 36 -17.42 35.87 11.53
N ARG A 37 -18.62 36.41 11.23
CA ARG A 37 -19.87 35.64 11.50
C ARG A 37 -20.09 34.47 10.54
N TYR A 38 -19.60 34.56 9.32
CA TYR A 38 -19.64 33.44 8.37
C TYR A 38 -18.74 32.31 8.87
N GLU A 39 -17.51 32.64 9.25
CA GLU A 39 -16.51 31.71 9.79
C GLU A 39 -17.02 31.05 11.07
N GLN A 40 -17.61 31.82 11.99
CA GLN A 40 -18.25 31.29 13.20
C GLN A 40 -19.39 30.32 12.88
N GLY A 41 -20.22 30.62 11.87
CA GLY A 41 -21.30 29.74 11.45
C GLY A 41 -20.80 28.43 10.84
N VAL A 42 -19.72 28.49 10.04
CA VAL A 42 -19.06 27.30 9.47
C VAL A 42 -18.47 26.44 10.58
N GLU A 43 -17.71 27.04 11.50
CA GLU A 43 -17.09 26.31 12.61
C GLU A 43 -18.13 25.63 13.51
N GLU A 44 -19.21 26.33 13.85
CA GLU A 44 -20.30 25.78 14.64
C GLU A 44 -21.03 24.66 13.89
N GLY A 45 -21.26 24.82 12.59
CA GLY A 45 -21.83 23.79 11.73
C GLY A 45 -20.97 22.53 11.68
N GLU A 46 -19.66 22.67 11.52
CA GLU A 46 -18.70 21.56 11.54
C GLU A 46 -18.63 20.89 12.91
N ARG A 47 -18.69 21.66 13.99
CA ARG A 47 -18.72 21.14 15.36
C ARG A 47 -19.96 20.28 15.57
N LEU A 48 -21.14 20.81 15.25
CA LEU A 48 -22.41 20.08 15.36
C LEU A 48 -22.41 18.83 14.49
N GLY A 49 -22.00 18.94 13.22
CA GLY A 49 -21.91 17.81 12.30
C GLY A 49 -20.97 16.70 12.78
N ARG A 50 -19.80 17.04 13.32
CA ARG A 50 -18.86 16.07 13.92
C ARG A 50 -19.46 15.40 15.15
N THR A 51 -20.16 16.16 16.00
CA THR A 51 -20.76 15.63 17.22
C THR A 51 -21.89 14.64 16.88
N GLN A 52 -22.74 15.01 15.92
CA GLN A 52 -23.81 14.15 15.43
C GLN A 52 -23.26 12.89 14.76
N THR A 53 -22.29 13.01 13.85
CA THR A 53 -21.66 11.85 13.19
C THR A 53 -21.03 10.89 14.20
N ARG A 54 -20.37 11.41 15.23
CA ARG A 54 -19.82 10.58 16.31
C ARG A 54 -20.90 9.84 17.09
N ALA A 55 -22.05 10.45 17.32
CA ALA A 55 -23.18 9.79 17.98
C ALA A 55 -23.79 8.71 17.09
N ASP A 56 -24.05 9.04 15.82
CA ASP A 56 -24.69 8.14 14.85
C ASP A 56 -23.83 6.91 14.54
N TYR A 57 -22.50 7.05 14.57
CA TYR A 57 -21.54 5.99 14.26
C TYR A 57 -20.66 5.58 15.45
N ALA A 58 -21.08 5.87 16.67
CA ALA A 58 -20.42 5.35 17.87
C ALA A 58 -20.42 3.82 17.87
N GLN A 59 -19.38 3.21 18.45
CA GLN A 59 -19.27 1.76 18.51
C GLN A 59 -20.49 1.17 19.25
N GLY A 60 -21.23 0.30 18.57
CA GLY A 60 -22.47 -0.30 19.08
C GLY A 60 -23.76 0.41 18.66
N SER A 61 -23.68 1.57 18.00
CA SER A 61 -24.83 2.18 17.33
C SER A 61 -25.28 1.35 16.11
N ASP A 62 -26.52 1.56 15.67
CA ASP A 62 -27.04 0.88 14.48
C ASP A 62 -26.32 1.36 13.20
N GLY A 63 -25.96 2.65 13.13
CA GLY A 63 -25.16 3.21 12.04
C GLY A 63 -23.78 2.54 11.93
N TYR A 64 -23.11 2.34 13.06
CA TYR A 64 -21.83 1.62 13.11
C TYR A 64 -21.99 0.16 12.68
N ARG A 65 -22.98 -0.56 13.23
CA ARG A 65 -23.22 -1.97 12.90
C ARG A 65 -23.49 -2.16 11.40
N ALA A 66 -24.31 -1.30 10.80
CA ALA A 66 -24.63 -1.38 9.38
C ALA A 66 -23.38 -1.24 8.48
N ILE A 67 -22.49 -0.28 8.78
CA ILE A 67 -21.23 -0.11 8.03
C ILE A 67 -20.29 -1.28 8.29
N PHE A 68 -20.17 -1.72 9.55
CA PHE A 68 -19.30 -2.82 9.93
C PHE A 68 -19.71 -4.14 9.26
N ASP A 69 -21.00 -4.47 9.27
CA ASP A 69 -21.51 -5.70 8.64
C ASP A 69 -21.35 -5.68 7.13
N ARG A 70 -21.61 -4.53 6.48
CA ARG A 70 -21.34 -4.37 5.05
C ARG A 70 -19.85 -4.61 4.74
N GLY A 71 -18.96 -3.96 5.50
CA GLY A 71 -17.52 -4.12 5.33
C GLY A 71 -17.06 -5.57 5.56
N ARG A 72 -17.64 -6.27 6.54
CA ARG A 72 -17.36 -7.69 6.80
C ARG A 72 -17.78 -8.59 5.63
N VAL A 73 -18.95 -8.37 5.05
CA VAL A 73 -19.45 -9.16 3.90
C VAL A 73 -18.60 -8.91 2.66
N GLU A 74 -18.30 -7.64 2.37
CA GLU A 74 -17.45 -7.25 1.23
C GLU A 74 -16.02 -7.77 1.39
N GLY A 75 -15.43 -7.64 2.58
CA GLY A 75 -14.12 -8.19 2.91
C GLY A 75 -14.07 -9.71 2.74
N ALA A 76 -15.08 -10.42 3.21
CA ALA A 76 -15.17 -11.88 3.03
C ALA A 76 -15.32 -12.27 1.55
N ARG A 77 -16.06 -11.50 0.75
CA ARG A 77 -16.17 -11.72 -0.71
C ARG A 77 -14.84 -11.51 -1.40
N SER A 78 -14.17 -10.39 -1.13
CA SER A 78 -12.85 -10.06 -1.67
C SER A 78 -11.80 -11.12 -1.30
N GLY A 79 -11.80 -11.59 -0.05
CA GLY A 79 -10.94 -12.69 0.39
C GLY A 79 -11.15 -13.98 -0.40
N ARG A 80 -12.40 -14.39 -0.62
CA ARG A 80 -12.73 -15.57 -1.45
C ARG A 80 -12.31 -15.38 -2.91
N ASP A 81 -12.47 -14.18 -3.46
CA ASP A 81 -12.02 -13.86 -4.82
C ASP A 81 -10.49 -13.92 -4.94
N ALA A 82 -9.77 -13.42 -3.92
CA ALA A 82 -8.32 -13.52 -3.85
C ALA A 82 -7.86 -14.97 -3.77
N GLU A 83 -8.49 -15.79 -2.93
CA GLU A 83 -8.18 -17.23 -2.82
C GLU A 83 -8.41 -17.97 -4.14
N ARG A 84 -9.53 -17.69 -4.83
CA ARG A 84 -9.78 -18.22 -6.19
C ARG A 84 -8.68 -17.85 -7.17
N ARG A 85 -8.14 -16.63 -7.11
CA ARG A 85 -7.05 -16.14 -7.98
C ARG A 85 -5.70 -16.76 -7.65
N VAL A 86 -5.42 -17.03 -6.38
CA VAL A 86 -4.17 -17.68 -5.92
C VAL A 86 -4.12 -19.17 -6.33
N GLY A 87 -5.23 -19.70 -6.84
CA GLY A 87 -5.33 -21.04 -7.41
C GLY A 87 -5.85 -22.04 -6.38
N THR A 88 -6.73 -22.93 -6.81
CA THR A 88 -7.27 -23.98 -5.93
C THR A 88 -6.13 -24.86 -5.38
N PRO A 89 -6.31 -25.50 -4.20
CA PRO A 89 -5.31 -26.43 -3.66
C PRO A 89 -4.84 -27.49 -4.66
N ARG A 90 -5.70 -27.86 -5.62
CA ARG A 90 -5.37 -28.76 -6.73
C ARG A 90 -4.40 -28.15 -7.74
N LEU A 91 -4.55 -26.86 -8.07
CA LEU A 91 -3.62 -26.12 -8.92
C LEU A 91 -2.29 -25.84 -8.21
N VAL A 92 -2.33 -25.54 -6.91
CA VAL A 92 -1.12 -25.43 -6.08
C VAL A 92 -0.41 -26.77 -6.00
N ALA A 93 -1.12 -27.88 -5.80
CA ALA A 93 -0.55 -29.23 -5.80
C ALA A 93 -0.01 -29.63 -7.18
N ALA A 94 -0.70 -29.30 -8.27
CA ALA A 94 -0.24 -29.53 -9.64
C ALA A 94 1.02 -28.70 -9.96
N GLY A 95 1.04 -27.43 -9.57
CA GLY A 95 2.21 -26.55 -9.70
C GLY A 95 3.39 -27.04 -8.87
N ARG A 96 3.14 -27.48 -7.63
CA ARG A 96 4.14 -28.10 -6.75
C ARG A 96 4.72 -29.37 -7.37
N ASN A 97 3.85 -30.28 -7.81
CA ASN A 97 4.28 -31.53 -8.44
C ASN A 97 5.02 -31.28 -9.75
N LYS A 98 4.59 -30.30 -10.56
CA LYS A 98 5.28 -29.90 -11.81
C LYS A 98 6.66 -29.28 -11.52
N ALA A 99 6.78 -28.43 -10.51
CA ALA A 99 8.06 -27.82 -10.13
C ALA A 99 9.08 -28.86 -9.63
N PHE A 100 8.60 -29.93 -9.00
CA PHE A 100 9.44 -31.01 -8.46
C PHE A 100 9.58 -32.24 -9.39
N ALA A 101 8.81 -32.32 -10.47
CA ALA A 101 8.89 -33.39 -11.47
C ALA A 101 10.09 -33.21 -12.41
N GLY A 102 10.40 -34.25 -13.20
CA GLY A 102 11.41 -34.18 -14.27
C GLY A 102 12.85 -34.39 -13.83
N PHE A 103 13.08 -34.81 -12.58
CA PHE A 103 14.42 -35.16 -12.10
C PHE A 103 14.54 -36.65 -11.82
N GLU A 104 15.51 -37.29 -12.48
CA GLU A 104 15.86 -38.70 -12.23
C GLU A 104 16.17 -38.93 -10.74
N GLY A 105 15.57 -39.99 -10.18
CA GLY A 105 15.70 -40.37 -8.77
C GLY A 105 14.78 -39.66 -7.78
N GLY A 106 13.93 -38.71 -8.22
CA GLY A 106 12.92 -38.08 -7.35
C GLY A 106 13.49 -37.27 -6.17
N TRP A 107 12.65 -36.73 -5.30
CA TRP A 107 13.09 -35.96 -4.11
C TRP A 107 13.16 -36.86 -2.88
N SER A 108 14.27 -36.81 -2.17
CA SER A 108 14.40 -37.48 -0.89
C SER A 108 13.94 -36.53 0.21
N ILE A 109 12.95 -36.98 0.98
CA ILE A 109 12.41 -36.23 2.13
C ILE A 109 13.51 -36.09 3.19
N GLY A 110 13.59 -34.92 3.84
CA GLY A 110 14.56 -34.65 4.91
C GLY A 110 16.00 -34.45 4.44
N ARG A 111 16.21 -34.18 3.14
CA ARG A 111 17.54 -33.94 2.56
C ARG A 111 17.67 -32.53 2.00
N TRP A 112 18.86 -31.96 2.13
CA TRP A 112 19.16 -30.62 1.63
C TRP A 112 19.56 -30.67 0.15
N TYR A 113 19.01 -29.75 -0.64
CA TYR A 113 19.31 -29.62 -2.07
C TYR A 113 19.73 -28.19 -2.39
N LEU A 114 20.69 -28.04 -3.30
CA LEU A 114 20.92 -26.80 -4.02
C LEU A 114 20.15 -26.86 -5.33
N VAL A 115 19.43 -25.78 -5.64
CA VAL A 115 18.62 -25.66 -6.85
C VAL A 115 19.01 -24.43 -7.64
N ASN A 116 18.99 -24.54 -8.96
CA ASN A 116 19.04 -23.40 -9.86
C ASN A 116 17.63 -23.13 -10.39
N ILE A 117 17.18 -21.88 -10.31
CA ILE A 117 15.89 -21.44 -10.83
C ILE A 117 16.09 -20.83 -12.22
N ARG A 118 15.26 -21.23 -13.18
CA ARG A 118 15.21 -20.71 -14.55
C ARG A 118 13.82 -20.17 -14.88
N PRO A 119 13.67 -19.38 -15.97
CA PRO A 119 12.35 -19.04 -16.49
C PRO A 119 11.51 -20.30 -16.73
N GLY A 120 10.24 -20.26 -16.30
CA GLY A 120 9.31 -21.37 -16.45
C GLY A 120 8.67 -21.43 -17.85
N ASP A 121 8.06 -22.57 -18.15
CA ASP A 121 7.29 -22.82 -19.37
C ASP A 121 5.82 -23.15 -19.05
N GLY A 122 4.94 -23.02 -20.04
CA GLY A 122 3.53 -23.42 -19.93
C GLY A 122 2.79 -22.76 -18.77
N GLY A 123 2.89 -21.42 -18.66
CA GLY A 123 2.16 -20.61 -17.68
C GLY A 123 2.82 -20.45 -16.31
N ALA A 124 3.92 -21.16 -16.02
CA ALA A 124 4.69 -20.96 -14.80
C ALA A 124 5.72 -19.85 -14.98
N LYS A 125 5.80 -18.90 -14.04
CA LYS A 125 6.79 -17.80 -14.07
C LYS A 125 8.23 -18.31 -13.90
N TYR A 126 8.41 -19.35 -13.09
CA TYR A 126 9.71 -19.95 -12.78
C TYR A 126 9.64 -21.48 -12.79
N ALA A 127 10.76 -22.13 -13.09
CA ALA A 127 10.93 -23.57 -13.01
C ALA A 127 12.30 -23.93 -12.40
N ILE A 128 12.44 -25.14 -11.86
CA ILE A 128 13.74 -25.64 -11.42
C ILE A 128 14.52 -26.10 -12.65
N GLY A 129 15.67 -25.47 -12.90
CA GLY A 129 16.55 -25.78 -14.03
C GLY A 129 17.54 -26.90 -13.73
N ALA A 130 18.07 -26.93 -12.51
CA ALA A 130 18.98 -27.98 -12.05
C ALA A 130 18.83 -28.18 -10.54
N ARG A 131 19.20 -29.37 -10.06
CA ARG A 131 19.28 -29.69 -8.64
C ARG A 131 20.52 -30.50 -8.31
N MET A 132 21.00 -30.37 -7.08
CA MET A 132 22.09 -31.17 -6.55
C MET A 132 21.86 -31.47 -5.07
N LEU A 133 21.93 -32.76 -4.69
CA LEU A 133 21.88 -33.17 -3.30
C LEU A 133 23.13 -32.66 -2.56
N VAL A 134 22.91 -31.95 -1.46
CA VAL A 134 23.98 -31.49 -0.57
C VAL A 134 24.47 -32.67 0.27
N ARG A 135 25.79 -32.83 0.29
CA ARG A 135 26.52 -33.87 1.00
C ARG A 135 27.62 -33.20 1.81
N SER A 136 27.77 -33.63 3.05
CA SER A 136 28.88 -33.17 3.91
C SER A 136 30.24 -33.43 3.23
N GLY A 137 31.24 -32.62 3.58
CA GLY A 137 32.60 -32.69 3.01
C GLY A 137 32.71 -32.22 1.55
N ASN A 138 31.71 -31.51 1.03
CA ASN A 138 31.77 -30.91 -0.30
C ASN A 138 31.55 -29.40 -0.23
N ASP A 139 32.35 -28.66 -1.00
CA ASP A 139 32.16 -27.25 -1.29
C ASP A 139 31.37 -27.15 -2.60
N TYR A 140 30.37 -26.28 -2.61
CA TYR A 140 29.43 -26.13 -3.71
C TYR A 140 29.54 -24.72 -4.28
N ARG A 141 29.66 -24.60 -5.60
CA ARG A 141 29.85 -23.30 -6.27
C ARG A 141 29.07 -23.22 -7.57
N VAL A 142 28.79 -21.99 -8.00
CA VAL A 142 28.25 -21.70 -9.32
C VAL A 142 29.41 -21.69 -10.32
N CYS A 143 29.41 -22.60 -11.29
CA CYS A 143 30.56 -22.78 -12.19
C CYS A 143 30.43 -22.12 -13.55
N ARG A 144 29.19 -21.92 -14.07
CA ARG A 144 28.89 -21.21 -15.32
C ARG A 144 27.38 -21.19 -15.59
N ARG A 145 26.86 -20.04 -16.05
CA ARG A 145 25.52 -19.72 -16.59
C ARG A 145 24.28 -20.17 -15.80
N VAL A 146 24.22 -21.40 -15.29
CA VAL A 146 23.17 -21.96 -14.41
C VAL A 146 23.60 -23.27 -13.69
N SER A 147 24.84 -23.74 -13.86
CA SER A 147 25.28 -25.04 -13.32
C SER A 147 25.90 -24.94 -11.92
N ILE A 148 25.47 -25.83 -11.02
CA ILE A 148 26.07 -26.05 -9.70
C ILE A 148 27.18 -27.10 -9.85
N CYS A 149 28.39 -26.83 -9.36
CA CYS A 149 29.40 -27.88 -9.17
C CYS A 149 29.64 -28.17 -7.71
N ARG A 150 30.25 -29.34 -7.49
CA ARG A 150 30.80 -29.76 -6.20
C ARG A 150 32.30 -30.00 -6.32
N LYS A 151 33.03 -29.63 -5.28
CA LYS A 151 34.42 -30.02 -5.06
C LYS A 151 34.52 -30.64 -3.67
N ARG A 152 35.18 -31.79 -3.55
CA ARG A 152 35.41 -32.39 -2.23
C ARG A 152 36.34 -31.50 -1.44
N VAL A 153 35.95 -31.11 -0.22
CA VAL A 153 36.82 -30.38 0.69
C VAL A 153 37.79 -31.40 1.26
N ARG A 154 39.09 -31.24 0.96
CA ARG A 154 40.12 -31.95 1.73
C ARG A 154 40.05 -31.38 3.13
N THR A 155 39.56 -32.19 4.05
CA THR A 155 39.60 -31.83 5.46
C THR A 155 41.03 -32.10 5.90
N THR A 156 41.62 -31.26 6.74
CA THR A 156 43.04 -31.38 7.18
C THR A 156 43.33 -32.69 7.93
N LEU A 157 42.30 -33.51 8.18
CA LEU A 157 42.35 -34.86 8.74
C LEU A 157 42.39 -35.98 7.70
N ASP A 158 42.34 -35.69 6.40
CA ASP A 158 42.57 -36.72 5.38
C ASP A 158 44.04 -37.14 5.46
N PRO A 159 44.35 -38.42 5.77
CA PRO A 159 45.73 -38.88 5.82
C PRO A 159 46.38 -38.67 4.45
N PRO A 160 47.67 -38.27 4.41
CA PRO A 160 48.36 -38.05 3.15
C PRO A 160 48.23 -39.32 2.30
N ARG A 161 47.76 -39.15 1.05
CA ARG A 161 47.81 -40.22 0.05
C ARG A 161 49.25 -40.71 0.03
N ARG A 162 49.49 -41.96 0.41
CA ARG A 162 50.78 -42.61 0.15
C ARG A 162 51.01 -42.47 -1.35
N VAL A 163 51.96 -41.63 -1.71
CA VAL A 163 52.50 -41.60 -3.07
C VAL A 163 53.11 -42.99 -3.22
N ALA A 164 52.52 -43.81 -4.08
CA ALA A 164 53.09 -45.11 -4.42
C ALA A 164 54.53 -44.83 -4.86
N GLY A 165 55.47 -45.53 -4.22
CA GLY A 165 56.90 -45.28 -4.32
C GLY A 165 57.34 -45.18 -5.77
N SER A 166 58.13 -44.16 -6.05
CA SER A 166 59.09 -44.18 -7.13
C SER A 166 60.05 -45.32 -6.85
N ASP A 167 59.94 -46.41 -7.62
CA ASP A 167 60.98 -47.43 -7.71
C ASP A 167 62.27 -46.75 -8.22
N PRO A 168 63.41 -46.88 -7.52
CA PRO A 168 64.70 -46.57 -8.09
C PRO A 168 65.13 -47.77 -8.94
N GLY A 169 65.00 -47.62 -10.26
CA GLY A 169 65.72 -48.43 -11.25
C GLY A 169 66.96 -47.69 -11.73
#